data_AF-A0A2I0NBS7-F1
#
_entry.id   AF-A0A2I0NBS7-F1
#
_cell.length_a   1.000
_cell.length_b   1.000
_cell.length_c   1.000
_cell.angle_alpha   90.00
_cell.angle_beta   90.00
_cell.angle_gamma   90.00
#
_symmetry.space_group_name_H-M   'P 1'
#
loop_
_entity.id
_entity.type
_entity.pdbx_description
1 polymer ?
#
loop_
_entity_poly.entity_id
_entity_poly.type
_entity_poly.pdbx_seq_one_letter_code
_entity_poly.pdbx_strand_id
1 'polypeptide(L)'
;MRTLYLDSVGSTNSYLKNLVTDKTAPYLAVLAREQTQGKGRLERHWISSSGSSLTVSLLLPEIALPFQMGLLAARALCLTLIQDYQLPAK
;
A
#
# COMPACT_ATOMS: atom_id res chain seq x y z
N MET A 1 2.85 12.74 5.90
CA MET A 1 3.03 11.32 6.27
C MET A 1 4.50 10.97 6.08
N ARG A 2 5.14 10.22 6.99
CA ARG A 2 6.51 9.73 6.77
C ARG A 2 6.46 8.66 5.68
N THR A 3 7.41 8.66 4.76
CA THR A 3 7.42 7.72 3.64
C THR A 3 8.78 7.07 3.47
N LEU A 4 8.82 5.76 3.34
CA LEU A 4 10.00 4.96 2.99
C LEU A 4 9.85 4.48 1.55
N TYR A 5 10.90 4.69 0.76
CA TYR A 5 10.98 4.24 -0.63
C TYR A 5 12.07 3.17 -0.71
N LEU A 6 11.69 1.99 -1.19
CA LEU A 6 12.57 0.84 -1.37
C LEU A 6 12.68 0.49 -2.85
N ASP A 7 13.85 0.05 -3.28
CA ASP A 7 13.99 -0.48 -4.65
C ASP A 7 13.32 -1.84 -4.79
N SER A 8 13.58 -2.76 -3.86
CA SER A 8 13.02 -4.11 -3.86
C SER A 8 12.75 -4.58 -2.44
N VAL A 9 11.65 -5.33 -2.26
CA VAL A 9 11.25 -5.92 -0.98
C VAL A 9 10.47 -7.20 -1.22
N GLY A 10 10.39 -8.11 -0.23
CA GLY A 10 9.49 -9.27 -0.34
C GLY A 10 8.03 -8.82 -0.52
N SER A 11 7.51 -8.05 0.44
CA SER A 11 6.22 -7.37 0.32
C SER A 11 6.24 -6.11 1.18
N THR A 12 5.74 -4.98 0.66
CA THR A 12 5.62 -3.73 1.43
C THR A 12 4.80 -3.93 2.70
N ASN A 13 3.73 -4.73 2.65
CA ASN A 13 2.87 -5.01 3.79
C ASN A 13 3.57 -5.87 4.84
N SER A 14 4.28 -6.93 4.43
CA SER A 14 5.06 -7.77 5.36
C SER A 14 6.20 -6.96 6.00
N TYR A 15 6.90 -6.15 5.21
CA TYR A 15 7.96 -5.28 5.70
C TYR A 15 7.42 -4.28 6.73
N LEU A 16 6.31 -3.62 6.41
CA LEU A 16 5.70 -2.66 7.31
C LEU A 16 5.25 -3.32 8.62
N LYS A 17 4.62 -4.49 8.57
CA LYS A 17 4.24 -5.26 9.77
C LYS A 17 5.44 -5.59 10.65
N ASN A 18 6.57 -5.97 10.07
CA ASN A 18 7.80 -6.29 10.81
C ASN A 18 8.49 -5.03 11.36
N LEU A 19 8.30 -3.88 10.73
CA LEU A 19 8.85 -2.59 11.17
C LEU A 19 8.03 -1.97 12.32
N VAL A 20 6.76 -2.34 12.45
CA VAL A 20 5.92 -1.83 13.54
C VAL A 20 6.39 -2.42 14.87
N THR A 21 6.69 -1.53 15.80
CA THR A 21 6.95 -1.81 17.21
C THR A 21 6.03 -0.92 18.05
N ASP A 22 5.94 -1.15 19.37
CA ASP A 22 5.12 -0.33 20.27
C ASP A 22 5.50 1.17 20.27
N LYS A 23 6.69 1.52 19.76
CA LYS A 23 7.19 2.90 19.65
C LYS A 23 7.05 3.51 18.27
N THR A 24 6.55 2.78 17.28
CA THR A 24 6.45 3.27 15.90
C THR A 24 5.31 4.28 15.79
N ALA A 25 5.63 5.52 15.38
CA ALA A 25 4.62 6.54 15.17
C ALA A 25 3.62 6.12 14.08
N PRO A 26 2.30 6.36 14.27
CA PRO A 26 1.31 6.16 13.22
C PRO A 26 1.62 7.08 12.02
N TYR A 27 1.01 6.80 10.86
CA TYR A 27 1.20 7.54 9.61
C TYR A 27 2.56 7.30 8.93
N LEU A 28 2.85 6.04 8.64
CA LEU A 28 3.99 5.60 7.84
C LEU A 28 3.52 4.96 6.53
N ALA A 29 4.09 5.39 5.41
CA ALA A 29 3.94 4.72 4.12
C ALA A 29 5.23 3.99 3.75
N VAL A 30 5.11 2.79 3.19
CA VAL A 30 6.21 2.05 2.56
C VAL A 30 5.85 1.81 1.11
N LEU A 31 6.70 2.26 0.20
CA LEU A 31 6.60 2.01 -1.23
C LEU A 31 7.78 1.16 -1.69
N ALA A 32 7.54 0.32 -2.69
CA ALA A 32 8.60 -0.41 -3.37
C ALA A 32 8.43 -0.36 -4.89
N ARG A 33 9.56 -0.26 -5.62
CA ARG A 33 9.52 -0.42 -7.08
C ARG A 33 9.22 -1.85 -7.48
N GLU A 34 9.71 -2.83 -6.72
CA GLU A 34 9.51 -4.26 -6.95
C GLU A 34 9.06 -4.99 -5.67
N GLN A 35 8.16 -5.97 -5.82
CA GLN A 35 7.89 -6.96 -4.78
C GLN A 35 8.21 -8.39 -5.25
N THR A 36 9.18 -9.04 -4.61
CA THR A 36 9.63 -10.40 -4.96
C THR A 36 8.75 -11.51 -4.37
N GLN A 37 7.96 -11.20 -3.34
CA GLN A 37 7.04 -12.11 -2.67
C GLN A 37 5.69 -11.42 -2.42
N GLY A 38 5.18 -10.72 -3.44
CA GLY A 38 3.93 -9.98 -3.33
C GLY A 38 2.73 -10.87 -2.97
N LYS A 39 1.90 -10.37 -2.05
CA LYS A 39 0.75 -11.09 -1.50
C LYS A 39 -0.55 -10.39 -1.90
N GLY A 40 -1.44 -11.14 -2.55
CA GLY A 40 -2.81 -10.77 -2.84
C GLY A 40 -3.80 -11.37 -1.83
N ARG A 41 -5.10 -11.17 -2.06
CA ARG A 41 -6.18 -11.72 -1.22
C ARG A 41 -6.31 -13.23 -1.41
N LEU A 42 -6.68 -13.93 -0.34
CA LEU A 42 -6.89 -15.39 -0.32
C LEU A 42 -5.66 -16.14 -0.85
N GLU A 43 -4.49 -15.78 -0.29
CA GLU A 43 -3.18 -16.42 -0.58
C GLU A 43 -2.71 -16.34 -2.04
N ARG A 44 -3.39 -15.55 -2.89
CA ARG A 44 -2.92 -15.30 -4.25
C ARG A 44 -1.59 -14.55 -4.24
N HIS A 45 -0.80 -14.74 -5.28
CA HIS A 45 0.41 -13.97 -5.51
C HIS A 45 0.10 -12.64 -6.21
N TRP A 46 0.81 -11.59 -5.82
CA TRP A 46 0.81 -10.30 -6.50
C TRP A 46 2.14 -10.12 -7.22
N ILE A 47 2.10 -10.09 -8.55
CA ILE A 47 3.28 -9.88 -9.39
C ILE A 47 3.52 -8.37 -9.51
N SER A 48 4.68 -7.91 -9.08
CA SER A 48 5.08 -6.50 -9.15
C SER A 48 6.55 -6.40 -9.54
N SER A 49 6.82 -6.48 -10.84
CA SER A 49 8.14 -6.16 -11.37
C SER A 49 8.40 -4.66 -11.31
N SER A 50 9.67 -4.27 -11.33
CA SER A 50 10.07 -2.86 -11.30
C SER A 50 9.35 -2.05 -12.39
N GLY A 51 8.61 -1.02 -11.96
CA GLY A 51 7.87 -0.12 -12.87
C GLY A 51 6.53 -0.66 -13.39
N SER A 52 6.14 -1.90 -13.06
CA SER A 52 4.85 -2.46 -13.53
C SER A 52 3.66 -2.02 -12.70
N SER A 53 3.89 -1.59 -11.45
CA SER A 53 2.83 -1.15 -10.55
C SER A 53 3.35 -0.18 -9.49
N LEU A 54 2.45 0.65 -8.97
CA LEU A 54 2.69 1.42 -7.76
C LEU A 54 2.31 0.54 -6.56
N THR A 55 3.31 0.06 -5.81
CA THR A 55 3.04 -0.69 -4.57
C THR A 55 3.23 0.18 -3.35
N VAL A 56 2.24 0.17 -2.46
CA VAL A 56 2.25 0.95 -1.22
C VAL A 56 1.56 0.19 -0.08
N SER A 57 2.07 0.35 1.13
CA SER A 57 1.41 -0.07 2.36
C SER A 57 1.44 1.05 3.39
N LEU A 58 0.31 1.26 4.06
CA LEU A 58 0.09 2.38 4.97
C LEU A 58 -0.13 1.87 6.38
N LEU A 59 0.61 2.42 7.34
CA LEU A 59 0.39 2.27 8.76
C LEU A 59 -0.45 3.45 9.21
N LEU A 60 -1.68 3.16 9.60
CA LEU A 60 -2.64 4.13 10.08
C LEU A 60 -2.78 3.96 11.60
N PRO A 61 -3.21 5.01 12.32
CA PRO A 61 -3.62 4.87 13.72
C PRO A 61 -4.80 3.91 13.82
N GLU A 62 -5.23 3.60 15.04
CA GLU A 62 -6.47 2.86 15.27
C GLU A 62 -7.66 3.58 14.60
N ILE A 63 -8.46 2.81 13.86
CA ILE A 63 -9.59 3.31 13.08
C ILE A 63 -10.85 2.62 13.60
N ALA A 64 -11.90 3.39 13.86
CA ALA A 64 -13.16 2.87 14.41
C ALA A 64 -13.83 1.82 13.49
N LEU A 65 -13.71 1.95 12.16
CA LEU A 65 -14.36 1.09 11.16
C LEU A 65 -13.34 0.51 10.16
N PRO A 66 -12.46 -0.42 10.58
CA PRO A 66 -11.34 -0.87 9.77
C PRO A 66 -11.78 -1.65 8.50
N PHE A 67 -12.96 -2.28 8.53
CA PHE A 67 -13.51 -3.01 7.38
C PHE A 67 -13.89 -2.11 6.20
N GLN A 68 -14.12 -0.81 6.43
CA GLN A 68 -14.44 0.15 5.37
C GLN A 68 -13.20 0.64 4.62
N MET A 69 -12.00 0.42 5.17
CA MET A 69 -10.76 0.97 4.63
C MET A 69 -10.45 0.50 3.21
N GLY A 70 -10.82 -0.74 2.85
CA GLY A 70 -10.67 -1.23 1.49
C GLY A 70 -11.48 -0.42 0.48
N LEU A 71 -12.73 -0.07 0.82
CA LEU A 71 -13.60 0.73 -0.04
C LEU A 71 -13.12 2.19 -0.12
N LEU A 72 -12.69 2.77 1.00
CA LEU A 72 -12.14 4.13 1.02
C LEU A 72 -10.86 4.24 0.19
N ALA A 73 -9.96 3.26 0.32
CA ALA A 73 -8.74 3.21 -0.49
C ALA A 73 -9.05 3.07 -1.99
N ALA A 74 -10.01 2.22 -2.36
CA ALA A 74 -10.45 2.08 -3.75
C ALA A 74 -11.06 3.38 -4.29
N ARG A 75 -11.93 4.04 -3.52
CA ARG A 75 -12.53 5.33 -3.91
C ARG A 75 -11.47 6.43 -4.06
N ALA A 76 -10.52 6.52 -3.13
CA ALA A 76 -9.43 7.47 -3.21
C ALA A 76 -8.60 7.25 -4.48
N LEU A 77 -8.27 5.99 -4.81
CA LEU A 77 -7.58 5.64 -6.04
C LEU A 77 -8.38 6.07 -7.29
N CYS A 78 -9.66 5.75 -7.38
CA CYS A 78 -10.48 6.14 -8.53
C CYS A 78 -10.56 7.66 -8.68
N LEU A 79 -10.74 8.40 -7.58
CA LEU A 79 -10.77 9.87 -7.62
C LEU A 79 -9.42 10.43 -8.10
N THR A 80 -8.30 9.95 -7.56
CA THR A 80 -6.96 10.39 -7.99
C THR A 80 -6.72 10.09 -9.47
N LEU A 81 -7.07 8.89 -9.94
CA LEU A 81 -6.91 8.53 -11.35
C LEU A 81 -7.72 9.46 -12.28
N ILE A 82 -8.95 9.79 -11.91
CA ILE A 82 -9.84 10.64 -12.72
C ILE A 82 -9.41 12.12 -12.66
N GLN A 83 -9.18 12.64 -11.45
CA GLN A 83 -8.99 14.07 -11.23
C GLN A 83 -7.57 14.54 -11.53
N ASP A 84 -6.57 13.75 -11.13
CA ASP A 84 -5.16 14.16 -11.19
C ASP A 84 -4.46 13.61 -12.45
N TYR A 85 -4.88 12.43 -12.93
CA TYR A 85 -4.24 11.74 -14.06
C TYR A 85 -5.11 11.63 -15.31
N GLN A 86 -6.38 12.04 -15.26
CA GLN A 86 -7.32 11.97 -16.39
C GLN A 86 -7.47 10.55 -16.98
N LEU A 87 -7.28 9.53 -16.14
CA LEU A 87 -7.42 8.13 -16.49
C LEU A 87 -8.82 7.62 -16.11
N PRO A 88 -9.47 6.80 -16.96
CA PRO A 88 -10.75 6.21 -16.63
C PRO A 88 -10.61 5.20 -15.49
N ALA A 89 -11.45 5.34 -14.46
CA ALA A 89 -11.56 4.41 -13.34
C ALA A 89 -13.04 4.14 -13.04
N LYS A 90 -13.38 2.91 -12.60
CA LYS A 90 -14.74 2.48 -12.26
C LYS A 90 -14.76 1.85 -10.88
#